data_AF-A0A7C7KWX0-F1
#
_entry.id   AF-A0A7C7KWX0-F1
#
_cell.length_a   1.000
_cell.length_b   1.000
_cell.length_c   1.000
_cell.angle_alpha   90.00
_cell.angle_beta   90.00
_cell.angle_gamma   90.00
#
_symmetry.space_group_name_H-M   'P 1'
#
loop_
_entity.id
_entity.type
_entity.pdbx_description
1 polymer ?
#
loop_
_entity_poly.entity_id
_entity_poly.type
_entity_poly.pdbx_seq_one_letter_code
_entity_poly.pdbx_strand_id
1 'polypeptide(L)'
;MLSAERLSLGLTYLVSAGAFLSLWGIADDLSVLFSSLVFLTGILNDLRMHLYLPRAMLSLAGILFSAYFLSGFTLQNPVKPFANVLLLLLAIKSLERKKPRDLYQILLLSLLSVSVTTAFRLDVSFLLFFLYELFLGSVTFIFINLYSNVGDRPLPTGFIVRYAKFAFIFPITVAFFSVPFFLLLPRTHTPLFDVSAGERGALVSGIAGSVGIGKVGDIQQDNTVVMRVWGDLRDKAYWRVSVFDTLVGTEWIRTTTVREKEPEGAVLSRYTVMLEPIYDTLLPMPDYPARLLKVEGLRGTVRRLRGGMYESSRPINKPIRYVVLSAKREPIDPPAPVHL
;
A
#
# COMPACT_ATOMS: atom_id res chain seq x y z
N MET A 1 -36.57 -8.16 -28.36
CA MET A 1 -35.35 -7.48 -28.85
C MET A 1 -34.67 -6.82 -27.65
N LEU A 2 -33.39 -7.09 -27.40
CA LEU A 2 -32.62 -6.43 -26.33
C LEU A 2 -32.02 -5.14 -26.88
N SER A 3 -32.13 -4.03 -26.14
CA SER A 3 -31.44 -2.78 -26.49
C SER A 3 -30.03 -2.80 -25.91
N ALA A 4 -29.08 -2.18 -26.61
CA ALA A 4 -27.71 -2.00 -26.11
C ALA A 4 -27.71 -1.23 -24.78
N GLU A 5 -28.60 -0.24 -24.64
CA GLU A 5 -28.83 0.52 -23.41
C GLU A 5 -29.08 -0.39 -22.20
N ARG A 6 -30.09 -1.29 -22.27
CA ARG A 6 -30.46 -2.14 -21.12
C ARG A 6 -29.34 -3.10 -20.71
N LEU A 7 -28.60 -3.64 -21.69
CA LEU A 7 -27.46 -4.51 -21.41
C LEU A 7 -26.33 -3.73 -20.73
N SER A 8 -25.96 -2.57 -21.27
CA SER A 8 -24.93 -1.72 -20.69
C SER A 8 -25.30 -1.25 -19.29
N LEU A 9 -26.56 -0.90 -19.07
CA LEU A 9 -27.09 -0.47 -17.78
C LEU A 9 -27.03 -1.60 -16.74
N GLY A 10 -27.52 -2.80 -17.09
CA GLY A 10 -27.46 -3.96 -16.21
C GLY A 10 -26.03 -4.36 -15.83
N LEU A 11 -25.13 -4.36 -16.82
CA LEU A 11 -23.70 -4.61 -16.58
C LEU A 11 -23.07 -3.54 -15.69
N THR A 12 -23.39 -2.26 -15.90
CA THR A 12 -22.91 -1.16 -15.07
C THR A 12 -23.36 -1.32 -13.62
N TYR A 13 -24.61 -1.76 -13.37
CA TYR A 13 -25.08 -2.02 -12.02
C TYR A 13 -24.37 -3.18 -11.33
N LEU A 14 -24.05 -4.25 -12.07
CA LEU A 14 -23.25 -5.35 -11.52
C LEU A 14 -21.85 -4.87 -11.13
N VAL A 15 -21.18 -4.10 -12.00
CA VAL A 15 -19.89 -3.49 -11.69
C VAL A 15 -19.96 -2.61 -10.43
N SER A 16 -20.92 -1.69 -10.38
CA SER A 16 -21.12 -0.83 -9.20
C SER A 16 -21.40 -1.63 -7.93
N ALA A 17 -22.12 -2.76 -8.00
CA ALA A 17 -22.35 -3.61 -6.85
C ALA A 17 -21.03 -4.21 -6.31
N GLY A 18 -20.12 -4.59 -7.20
CA GLY A 18 -18.75 -5.00 -6.83
C GLY A 18 -18.00 -3.91 -6.07
N ALA A 19 -18.09 -2.66 -6.53
CA ALA A 19 -17.48 -1.51 -5.85
C ALA A 19 -18.09 -1.25 -4.45
N PHE A 20 -19.41 -1.42 -4.28
CA PHE A 20 -20.03 -1.32 -2.96
C PHE A 20 -19.52 -2.40 -2.00
N LEU A 21 -19.40 -3.63 -2.48
CA LEU A 21 -18.86 -4.75 -1.69
C LEU A 21 -17.37 -4.55 -1.37
N SER A 22 -16.59 -3.98 -2.28
CA SER A 22 -15.15 -3.75 -2.06
C SER A 22 -14.90 -2.71 -0.97
N LEU A 23 -15.79 -1.73 -0.80
CA LEU A 23 -15.71 -0.67 0.20
C LEU A 23 -16.43 -1.00 1.52
N TRP A 24 -17.16 -2.12 1.59
CA TRP A 24 -17.79 -2.59 2.82
C TRP A 24 -16.74 -2.73 3.93
N GLY A 25 -16.98 -2.15 5.11
CA GLY A 25 -16.06 -2.22 6.24
C GLY A 25 -14.83 -1.29 6.15
N ILE A 26 -14.74 -0.47 5.09
CA ILE A 26 -13.77 0.64 5.00
C ILE A 26 -14.50 1.96 5.21
N ALA A 27 -15.60 2.16 4.47
CA ALA A 27 -16.50 3.30 4.63
C ALA A 27 -17.28 3.23 5.95
N ASP A 28 -17.82 4.36 6.39
CA ASP A 28 -18.68 4.42 7.58
C ASP A 28 -19.98 3.63 7.36
N ASP A 29 -20.42 2.85 8.36
CA ASP A 29 -21.62 2.01 8.26
C ASP A 29 -22.87 2.81 7.87
N LEU A 30 -23.03 4.02 8.42
CA LEU A 30 -24.12 4.94 8.06
C LEU A 30 -24.03 5.40 6.60
N SER A 31 -22.81 5.68 6.11
CA SER A 31 -22.57 6.09 4.73
C SER A 31 -22.86 4.93 3.76
N VAL A 32 -22.43 3.72 4.11
CA VAL A 32 -22.72 2.50 3.35
C VAL A 32 -24.22 2.25 3.28
N LEU A 33 -24.91 2.31 4.41
CA LEU A 33 -26.36 2.09 4.45
C LEU A 33 -27.12 3.13 3.64
N PHE A 34 -26.82 4.41 3.85
CA PHE A 34 -27.44 5.51 3.10
C PHE A 34 -27.17 5.38 1.59
N SER A 35 -25.92 5.21 1.20
CA SER A 35 -25.53 5.08 -0.21
C SER A 35 -26.14 3.84 -0.86
N SER A 36 -26.27 2.74 -0.12
CA SER A 36 -26.90 1.51 -0.63
C SER A 36 -28.40 1.69 -0.87
N LEU A 37 -29.11 2.37 0.05
CA LEU A 37 -30.53 2.70 -0.14
C LEU A 37 -30.73 3.61 -1.35
N VAL A 38 -29.88 4.63 -1.50
CA VAL A 38 -29.90 5.52 -2.66
C VAL A 38 -29.57 4.77 -3.95
N PHE A 39 -28.61 3.86 -3.93
CA PHE A 39 -28.25 3.03 -5.07
C PHE A 39 -29.39 2.09 -5.49
N LEU A 40 -30.05 1.44 -4.52
CA LEU A 40 -31.21 0.57 -4.78
C LEU A 40 -32.40 1.37 -5.34
N THR A 41 -32.65 2.58 -4.84
CA THR A 41 -33.69 3.45 -5.43
C THR A 41 -33.35 3.86 -6.85
N GLY A 42 -32.07 4.09 -7.18
CA GLY A 42 -31.59 4.28 -8.55
C GLY A 42 -31.90 3.10 -9.48
N ILE A 43 -31.63 1.88 -9.03
CA ILE A 43 -31.96 0.64 -9.76
C ILE A 43 -33.49 0.53 -9.97
N LEU A 44 -34.28 0.75 -8.92
CA LEU A 44 -35.74 0.68 -8.99
C LEU A 44 -36.33 1.75 -9.93
N ASN A 45 -35.74 2.94 -9.96
CA ASN A 45 -36.14 4.01 -10.86
C ASN A 45 -35.94 3.65 -12.33
N ASP A 46 -34.83 2.99 -12.67
CA ASP A 46 -34.58 2.55 -14.04
C ASP A 46 -35.45 1.35 -14.45
N LEU A 47 -35.80 0.48 -13.50
CA LEU A 47 -36.59 -0.72 -13.78
C LEU A 47 -38.10 -0.47 -13.88
N ARG A 48 -38.67 0.46 -13.09
CA ARG A 48 -40.13 0.61 -12.97
C ARG A 48 -40.64 2.05 -12.91
N MET A 49 -39.98 2.92 -12.14
CA MET A 49 -40.61 4.20 -11.73
C MET A 49 -40.36 5.35 -12.70
N HIS A 50 -39.22 5.36 -13.41
CA HIS A 50 -38.78 6.44 -14.31
C HIS A 50 -38.84 7.85 -13.71
N LEU A 51 -38.75 7.96 -12.38
CA LEU A 51 -38.71 9.21 -11.64
C LEU A 51 -37.25 9.66 -11.53
N TYR A 52 -36.86 10.64 -12.34
CA TYR A 52 -35.50 11.19 -12.33
C TYR A 52 -35.48 12.55 -11.64
N LEU A 53 -34.52 12.73 -10.73
CA LEU A 53 -34.29 14.03 -10.11
C LEU A 53 -33.51 14.96 -11.04
N PRO A 54 -33.69 16.28 -10.92
CA PRO A 54 -32.92 17.25 -11.69
C PRO A 54 -31.41 17.11 -11.41
N ARG A 55 -30.61 17.02 -12.48
CA ARG A 55 -29.15 16.84 -12.41
C ARG A 55 -28.47 17.90 -11.54
N ALA A 56 -28.93 19.14 -11.59
CA ALA A 56 -28.37 20.24 -10.80
C ALA A 56 -28.52 19.98 -9.28
N MET A 57 -29.68 19.46 -8.86
CA MET A 57 -29.96 19.18 -7.45
C MET A 57 -29.07 18.05 -6.94
N LEU A 58 -28.93 16.98 -7.73
CA LEU A 58 -28.05 15.84 -7.42
C LEU A 58 -26.57 16.23 -7.42
N SER A 59 -26.14 17.09 -8.34
CA SER A 59 -24.75 17.58 -8.40
C SER A 59 -24.43 18.48 -7.21
N LEU A 60 -25.34 19.37 -6.82
CA LEU A 60 -25.18 20.22 -5.64
C LEU A 60 -25.12 19.38 -4.36
N ALA A 61 -26.04 18.42 -4.20
CA ALA A 61 -26.00 17.48 -3.09
C ALA A 61 -24.69 16.69 -3.06
N GLY A 62 -24.24 16.18 -4.21
CA GLY A 62 -22.98 15.47 -4.34
C GLY A 62 -21.79 16.32 -3.90
N ILE A 63 -21.71 17.60 -4.31
CA ILE A 63 -20.65 18.52 -3.89
C ILE A 63 -20.71 18.77 -2.38
N LEU A 64 -21.87 19.10 -1.82
CA LEU A 64 -22.03 19.42 -0.41
C LEU A 64 -21.69 18.24 0.50
N PHE A 65 -22.24 17.05 0.21
CA PHE A 65 -21.95 15.86 1.00
C PHE A 65 -20.52 15.36 0.79
N SER A 66 -19.94 15.51 -0.41
CA SER A 66 -18.51 15.21 -0.60
C SER A 66 -17.63 16.14 0.20
N ALA A 67 -17.93 17.45 0.24
CA ALA A 67 -17.21 18.40 1.07
C ALA A 67 -17.35 18.07 2.57
N TYR A 68 -18.52 17.64 3.02
CA TYR A 68 -18.73 17.14 4.38
C TYR A 68 -17.84 15.95 4.70
N PHE A 69 -17.81 14.90 3.87
CA PHE A 69 -16.94 13.75 4.12
C PHE A 69 -15.46 14.12 4.07
N LEU A 70 -15.05 14.95 3.11
CA LEU A 70 -13.67 15.42 2.98
C LEU A 70 -13.24 16.37 4.12
N SER A 71 -14.17 16.99 4.86
CA SER A 71 -13.83 17.76 6.05
C SER A 71 -13.22 16.90 7.17
N GLY A 72 -13.51 15.59 7.16
CA GLY A 72 -12.89 14.61 8.06
C GLY A 72 -11.51 14.13 7.59
N PHE A 73 -10.96 14.69 6.50
CA PHE A 73 -9.65 14.33 5.98
C PHE A 73 -8.55 14.68 6.97
N THR A 74 -7.74 13.68 7.31
CA THR A 74 -6.52 13.85 8.10
C THR A 74 -5.40 13.04 7.47
N LEU A 75 -4.14 13.47 7.63
CA LEU A 75 -2.98 12.71 7.14
C LEU A 75 -2.88 11.31 7.76
N GLN A 76 -3.49 11.10 8.92
CA GLN A 76 -3.52 9.81 9.63
C GLN A 76 -4.62 8.87 9.11
N ASN A 77 -5.72 9.40 8.57
CA ASN A 77 -6.81 8.61 8.00
C ASN A 77 -7.32 9.22 6.68
N PRO A 78 -6.50 9.22 5.63
CA PRO A 78 -6.89 9.83 4.36
C PRO A 78 -7.92 8.98 3.61
N VAL A 79 -7.96 7.66 3.81
CA VAL A 79 -8.69 6.75 2.91
C VAL A 79 -10.19 6.69 3.20
N LYS A 80 -10.58 6.71 4.48
CA LYS A 80 -11.99 6.55 4.89
C LYS A 80 -12.90 7.67 4.35
N PRO A 81 -12.53 8.96 4.43
CA PRO A 81 -13.24 10.05 3.76
C PRO A 81 -13.45 9.81 2.25
N PHE A 82 -12.42 9.33 1.56
CA PHE A 82 -12.51 9.06 0.11
C PHE A 82 -13.44 7.88 -0.20
N ALA A 83 -13.42 6.82 0.61
CA ALA A 83 -14.35 5.70 0.48
C ALA A 83 -15.81 6.16 0.59
N ASN A 84 -16.12 7.01 1.57
CA ASN A 84 -17.46 7.58 1.74
C ASN A 84 -17.88 8.43 0.53
N VAL A 85 -16.98 9.29 0.03
CA VAL A 85 -17.23 10.12 -1.16
C VAL A 85 -17.52 9.25 -2.39
N LEU A 86 -16.73 8.20 -2.62
CA LEU A 86 -16.90 7.33 -3.79
C LEU A 86 -18.23 6.58 -3.76
N LEU A 87 -18.62 6.01 -2.61
CA LEU A 87 -19.93 5.36 -2.44
C LEU A 87 -21.08 6.34 -2.68
N LEU A 88 -20.98 7.53 -2.10
CA LEU A 88 -21.99 8.57 -2.27
C LEU A 88 -22.12 8.99 -3.73
N LEU A 89 -21.01 9.24 -4.43
CA LEU A 89 -21.03 9.65 -5.82
C LEU A 89 -21.58 8.56 -6.74
N LEU A 90 -21.23 7.29 -6.49
CA LEU A 90 -21.84 6.13 -7.18
C LEU A 90 -23.35 6.08 -6.95
N ALA A 91 -23.79 6.24 -5.71
CA ALA A 91 -25.20 6.24 -5.34
C ALA A 91 -25.97 7.38 -6.01
N ILE A 92 -25.47 8.61 -5.92
CA ILE A 92 -26.09 9.78 -6.55
C ILE A 92 -26.15 9.61 -8.06
N LYS A 93 -25.08 9.10 -8.70
CA LYS A 93 -25.07 8.85 -10.14
C LYS A 93 -26.11 7.82 -10.57
N SER A 94 -26.44 6.86 -9.72
CA SER A 94 -27.49 5.88 -9.99
C SER A 94 -28.91 6.50 -10.02
N LEU A 95 -29.12 7.71 -9.49
CA LEU A 95 -30.42 8.39 -9.53
C LEU A 95 -30.64 9.24 -10.79
N GLU A 96 -29.56 9.56 -11.52
CA GLU A 96 -29.64 10.35 -12.74
C GLU A 96 -30.16 9.50 -13.92
N ARG A 97 -30.78 10.17 -14.91
CA ARG A 97 -31.01 9.54 -16.21
C ARG A 97 -29.66 9.33 -16.90
N LYS A 98 -29.30 8.08 -17.17
CA LYS A 98 -27.96 7.73 -17.65
C LYS A 98 -27.86 7.89 -19.17
N LYS A 99 -26.91 8.73 -19.62
CA LYS A 99 -26.39 8.70 -20.98
C LYS A 99 -25.12 7.84 -21.02
N PRO A 100 -24.60 7.43 -22.21
CA PRO A 100 -23.33 6.69 -22.30
C PRO A 100 -22.19 7.33 -21.51
N ARG A 101 -22.10 8.67 -21.52
CA ARG A 101 -21.13 9.45 -20.73
C ARG A 101 -21.26 9.18 -19.22
N ASP A 102 -22.47 9.11 -18.69
CA ASP A 102 -22.69 8.91 -17.26
C ASP A 102 -22.35 7.46 -16.87
N LEU A 103 -22.57 6.48 -17.77
CA LEU A 103 -22.13 5.10 -17.55
C LEU A 103 -20.60 4.98 -17.47
N TYR A 104 -19.85 5.70 -18.31
CA TYR A 104 -18.38 5.76 -18.19
C TYR A 104 -17.93 6.39 -16.85
N GLN A 105 -18.67 7.38 -16.35
CA GLN A 105 -18.38 7.98 -15.03
C GLN A 105 -18.61 6.98 -13.90
N ILE A 106 -19.70 6.22 -13.95
CA ILE A 106 -19.99 5.18 -12.95
C ILE A 106 -18.91 4.09 -13.00
N LEU A 107 -18.48 3.68 -14.19
CA LEU A 107 -17.40 2.72 -14.36
C LEU A 107 -16.08 3.23 -13.76
N LEU A 108 -15.73 4.50 -14.01
CA LEU A 108 -14.55 5.13 -13.44
C LEU A 108 -14.62 5.20 -11.91
N LEU A 109 -15.77 5.58 -11.36
CA LEU A 109 -15.97 5.62 -9.91
C LEU A 109 -15.88 4.24 -9.26
N SER A 110 -16.35 3.19 -9.95
CA SER A 110 -16.25 1.80 -9.48
C SER A 110 -14.80 1.32 -9.45
N LEU A 111 -14.03 1.62 -10.51
CA LEU A 111 -12.59 1.36 -10.54
C LEU A 111 -11.83 2.10 -9.43
N LEU A 112 -12.14 3.38 -9.20
CA LEU A 112 -11.56 4.16 -8.11
C LEU A 112 -11.91 3.58 -6.73
N SER A 113 -13.12 3.05 -6.56
CA SER A 113 -13.55 2.41 -5.32
C SER A 113 -12.71 1.18 -4.99
N VAL A 114 -12.46 0.31 -5.98
CA VAL A 114 -11.58 -0.84 -5.80
C VAL A 114 -10.13 -0.41 -5.57
N SER A 115 -9.70 0.70 -6.19
CA SER A 115 -8.36 1.26 -5.97
C SER A 115 -8.18 1.76 -4.53
N VAL A 116 -9.21 2.35 -3.93
CA VAL A 116 -9.19 2.76 -2.51
C VAL A 116 -9.14 1.53 -1.59
N THR A 117 -9.77 0.42 -1.97
CA THR A 117 -9.73 -0.83 -1.20
C THR A 117 -8.29 -1.38 -1.04
N THR A 118 -7.37 -1.12 -1.98
CA THR A 118 -5.97 -1.61 -1.90
C THR A 118 -5.23 -1.13 -0.66
N ALA A 119 -5.62 0.04 -0.13
CA ALA A 119 -4.95 0.66 1.02
C ALA A 119 -5.27 -0.06 2.35
N PHE A 120 -6.39 -0.80 2.41
CA PHE A 120 -6.86 -1.48 3.63
C PHE A 120 -6.83 -3.00 3.51
N ARG A 121 -7.01 -3.53 2.29
CA ARG A 121 -7.12 -4.96 2.03
C ARG A 121 -6.04 -5.40 1.06
N LEU A 122 -5.08 -6.15 1.58
CA LEU A 122 -4.03 -6.82 0.81
C LEU A 122 -4.18 -8.36 0.84
N ASP A 123 -5.35 -8.83 1.27
CA ASP A 123 -5.69 -10.25 1.34
C ASP A 123 -6.27 -10.77 0.01
N VAL A 124 -6.53 -12.08 -0.05
CA VAL A 124 -7.08 -12.74 -1.25
C VAL A 124 -8.43 -12.14 -1.66
N SER A 125 -9.22 -11.62 -0.71
CA SER A 125 -10.51 -10.97 -1.02
C SER A 125 -10.33 -9.76 -1.93
N PHE A 126 -9.29 -8.95 -1.70
CA PHE A 126 -8.97 -7.82 -2.59
C PHE A 126 -8.68 -8.29 -4.02
N LEU A 127 -7.88 -9.35 -4.18
CA LEU A 127 -7.58 -9.91 -5.50
C LEU A 127 -8.88 -10.32 -6.23
N LEU A 128 -9.83 -10.92 -5.52
CA LEU A 128 -11.13 -11.30 -6.10
C LEU A 128 -11.93 -10.08 -6.54
N PHE A 129 -12.03 -9.04 -5.72
CA PHE A 129 -12.71 -7.79 -6.10
C PHE A 129 -12.02 -7.11 -7.29
N PHE A 130 -10.69 -7.08 -7.30
CA PHE A 130 -9.92 -6.51 -8.39
C PHE A 130 -10.12 -7.28 -9.71
N LEU A 131 -10.04 -8.61 -9.69
CA LEU A 131 -10.28 -9.43 -10.88
C LEU A 131 -11.73 -9.32 -11.37
N TYR A 132 -12.69 -9.29 -10.45
CA TYR A 132 -14.10 -9.05 -10.76
C TYR A 132 -14.29 -7.72 -11.48
N GLU A 133 -13.78 -6.64 -10.91
CA GLU A 133 -13.90 -5.28 -11.44
C GLU A 133 -13.19 -5.13 -12.79
N LEU A 134 -11.97 -5.68 -12.91
CA LEU A 134 -11.20 -5.62 -14.15
C LEU A 134 -11.88 -6.38 -15.27
N PHE A 135 -12.38 -7.59 -14.99
CA PHE A 135 -13.08 -8.41 -15.97
C PHE A 135 -14.41 -7.77 -16.36
N LEU A 136 -15.31 -7.59 -15.39
CA LEU A 136 -16.67 -7.12 -15.65
C LEU A 136 -16.68 -5.67 -16.11
N GLY A 137 -15.81 -4.82 -15.57
CA GLY A 137 -15.64 -3.44 -16.01
C GLY A 137 -15.17 -3.35 -17.47
N SER A 138 -14.27 -4.24 -17.90
CA SER A 138 -13.84 -4.31 -19.31
C SER A 138 -14.98 -4.74 -20.24
N VAL A 139 -15.75 -5.78 -19.85
CA VAL A 139 -16.95 -6.20 -20.60
C VAL A 139 -17.94 -5.02 -20.70
N THR A 140 -18.20 -4.36 -19.57
CA THR A 140 -19.12 -3.22 -19.47
C THR A 140 -18.66 -2.06 -20.36
N PHE A 141 -17.37 -1.73 -20.36
CA PHE A 141 -16.79 -0.69 -21.21
C PHE A 141 -17.04 -0.94 -22.70
N ILE A 142 -16.91 -2.19 -23.15
CA ILE A 142 -17.17 -2.59 -24.54
C ILE A 142 -18.67 -2.39 -24.87
N PHE A 143 -19.56 -2.79 -23.97
CA PHE A 143 -21.01 -2.59 -24.15
C PHE A 143 -21.43 -1.11 -24.11
N ILE A 144 -20.84 -0.28 -23.24
CA ILE A 144 -21.09 1.17 -23.24
C ILE A 144 -20.65 1.78 -24.58
N ASN A 145 -19.53 1.33 -25.15
CA ASN A 145 -19.11 1.76 -26.49
C ASN A 145 -20.12 1.37 -27.57
N LEU A 146 -20.66 0.15 -27.53
CA LEU A 146 -21.72 -0.25 -28.45
C LEU A 146 -22.95 0.65 -28.30
N TYR A 147 -23.37 0.92 -27.07
CA TYR A 147 -24.49 1.81 -26.78
C TYR A 147 -24.24 3.23 -27.29
N SER A 148 -23.04 3.77 -27.08
CA SER A 148 -22.66 5.12 -27.54
C SER A 148 -22.70 5.27 -29.06
N ASN A 149 -22.44 4.19 -29.81
CA ASN A 149 -22.42 4.22 -31.27
C ASN A 149 -23.79 3.96 -31.90
N VAL A 150 -24.56 3.03 -31.33
CA VAL A 150 -25.83 2.56 -31.92
C VAL A 150 -27.05 3.30 -31.33
N GLY A 151 -26.90 3.89 -30.14
CA GLY A 151 -28.00 4.49 -29.38
C GLY A 151 -29.04 3.47 -28.93
N ASP A 152 -30.30 3.90 -28.85
CA ASP A 152 -31.41 3.08 -28.35
C ASP A 152 -32.01 2.13 -29.42
N ARG A 153 -31.32 1.95 -30.55
CA ARG A 153 -31.84 1.12 -31.66
C ARG A 153 -31.91 -0.35 -31.24
N PRO A 154 -33.00 -1.07 -31.55
CA PRO A 154 -33.10 -2.49 -31.26
C PRO A 154 -32.09 -3.26 -32.11
N LEU A 155 -31.34 -4.15 -31.48
CA LEU A 155 -30.33 -4.97 -32.15
C LEU A 155 -30.85 -6.41 -32.36
N PRO A 156 -30.48 -7.06 -33.49
CA PRO A 156 -30.76 -8.47 -33.69
C PRO A 156 -30.08 -9.32 -32.61
N THR A 157 -30.80 -10.29 -32.04
CA THR A 157 -30.27 -11.17 -30.98
C THR A 157 -28.98 -11.87 -31.40
N GLY A 158 -28.87 -12.31 -32.67
CA GLY A 158 -27.68 -12.96 -33.20
C GLY A 158 -26.45 -12.04 -33.29
N PHE A 159 -26.63 -10.72 -33.39
CA PHE A 159 -25.54 -9.75 -33.30
C PHE A 159 -25.10 -9.58 -31.84
N ILE A 160 -26.06 -9.41 -30.92
CA ILE A 160 -25.79 -9.26 -29.48
C ILE A 160 -25.02 -10.45 -28.93
N VAL A 161 -25.41 -11.69 -29.27
CA VAL A 161 -24.73 -12.89 -28.79
C VAL A 161 -23.29 -12.96 -29.30
N ARG A 162 -23.04 -12.63 -30.57
CA ARG A 162 -21.69 -12.58 -31.13
C ARG A 162 -20.83 -11.50 -30.48
N TYR A 163 -21.41 -10.31 -30.27
CA TYR A 163 -20.75 -9.20 -29.62
C TYR A 163 -20.44 -9.51 -28.15
N ALA A 164 -21.38 -10.12 -27.42
CA ALA A 164 -21.17 -10.59 -26.05
C ALA A 164 -20.02 -11.58 -25.98
N LYS A 165 -20.00 -12.61 -26.84
CA LYS A 165 -18.87 -13.57 -26.90
C LYS A 165 -17.53 -12.86 -27.06
N PHE A 166 -17.44 -11.91 -27.99
CA PHE A 166 -16.24 -11.10 -28.16
C PHE A 166 -15.90 -10.31 -26.88
N ALA A 167 -16.88 -9.62 -26.29
CA ALA A 167 -16.68 -8.80 -25.10
C ALA A 167 -16.20 -9.61 -23.89
N PHE A 168 -16.65 -10.87 -23.72
CA PHE A 168 -16.20 -11.76 -22.66
C PHE A 168 -14.82 -12.40 -22.93
N ILE A 169 -14.53 -12.75 -24.19
CA ILE A 169 -13.24 -13.38 -24.57
C ILE A 169 -12.10 -12.35 -24.57
N PHE A 170 -12.38 -11.11 -24.96
CA PHE A 170 -11.36 -10.08 -25.14
C PHE A 170 -10.54 -9.80 -23.85
N PRO A 171 -11.15 -9.53 -22.68
CA PRO A 171 -10.38 -9.32 -21.44
C PRO A 171 -9.54 -10.53 -21.03
N ILE A 172 -10.03 -11.75 -21.24
CA ILE A 172 -9.29 -13.00 -20.95
C ILE A 172 -8.07 -13.11 -21.85
N THR A 173 -8.23 -12.77 -23.13
CA THR A 173 -7.15 -12.78 -24.10
C THR A 173 -6.09 -11.75 -23.74
N VAL A 174 -6.50 -10.53 -23.38
CA VAL A 174 -5.60 -9.47 -22.91
C VAL A 174 -4.85 -9.90 -21.64
N ALA A 175 -5.53 -10.52 -20.68
CA ALA A 175 -4.91 -11.03 -19.46
C ALA A 175 -3.89 -12.15 -19.74
N PHE A 176 -4.16 -13.04 -20.69
CA PHE A 176 -3.20 -14.06 -21.10
C PHE A 176 -1.93 -13.43 -21.74
N PHE A 177 -2.12 -12.45 -22.62
CA PHE A 177 -1.02 -11.74 -23.28
C PHE A 177 -0.28 -10.75 -22.37
N SER A 178 -0.78 -10.44 -21.17
CA SER A 178 -0.05 -9.61 -20.20
C SER A 178 1.02 -10.40 -19.42
N VAL A 179 0.93 -11.74 -19.39
CA VAL A 179 1.89 -12.60 -18.66
C VAL A 179 3.34 -12.40 -19.14
N PRO A 180 3.64 -12.37 -20.45
CA PRO A 180 4.99 -12.07 -20.92
C PRO A 180 5.47 -10.69 -20.45
N PHE A 181 4.63 -9.66 -20.41
CA PHE A 181 5.03 -8.35 -19.90
C PHE A 181 5.42 -8.42 -18.42
N PHE A 182 4.71 -9.20 -17.62
CA PHE A 182 5.07 -9.42 -16.21
C PHE A 182 6.41 -10.15 -16.02
N LEU A 183 6.75 -11.05 -16.95
CA LEU A 183 8.01 -11.81 -16.90
C LEU A 183 9.20 -11.06 -17.51
N LEU A 184 8.96 -10.28 -18.55
CA LEU A 184 10.00 -9.59 -19.33
C LEU A 184 10.29 -8.18 -18.82
N LEU A 185 9.31 -7.49 -18.22
CA LEU A 185 9.56 -6.15 -17.70
C LEU A 185 10.41 -6.23 -16.42
N PRO A 186 11.54 -5.50 -16.35
CA PRO A 186 12.31 -5.41 -15.13
C PRO A 186 11.41 -4.80 -14.04
N ARG A 187 11.21 -5.52 -12.94
CA ARG A 187 10.42 -5.01 -11.83
C ARG A 187 11.11 -3.76 -11.27
N THR A 188 10.48 -2.61 -11.40
CA THR A 188 11.03 -1.35 -10.89
C THR A 188 10.94 -1.37 -9.36
N HIS A 189 12.10 -1.46 -8.71
CA HIS A 189 12.19 -1.46 -7.23
C HIS A 189 12.02 -0.07 -6.61
N THR A 190 11.97 0.99 -7.43
CA THR A 190 11.79 2.37 -6.98
C THR A 190 10.37 2.83 -7.30
N PRO A 191 9.64 3.43 -6.35
CA PRO A 191 8.35 4.04 -6.64
C PRO A 191 8.52 5.12 -7.71
N LEU A 192 7.66 5.11 -8.73
CA LEU A 192 7.72 6.06 -9.85
C LEU A 192 7.34 7.49 -9.42
N PHE A 193 6.59 7.61 -8.33
CA PHE A 193 6.15 8.86 -7.73
C PHE A 193 6.49 8.84 -6.24
N ASP A 194 7.66 9.37 -5.87
CA ASP A 194 8.04 9.55 -4.47
C ASP A 194 7.58 10.93 -4.00
N VAL A 195 6.29 11.04 -3.65
CA VAL A 195 5.68 12.29 -3.15
C VAL A 195 6.09 12.56 -1.68
N SER A 196 6.78 11.60 -1.05
CA SER A 196 7.23 11.62 0.35
C SER A 196 8.71 11.98 0.55
N ALA A 197 9.49 12.13 -0.52
CA ALA A 197 10.93 12.45 -0.43
C ALA A 197 11.26 13.80 0.25
N GLY A 198 10.25 14.63 0.54
CA GLY A 198 10.39 15.98 1.07
C GLY A 198 10.37 16.13 2.60
N GLU A 199 9.85 15.16 3.37
CA GLU A 199 9.75 15.34 4.83
C GLU A 199 10.11 14.07 5.61
N ARG A 200 11.30 14.15 6.24
CA ARG A 200 11.87 13.25 7.25
C ARG A 200 12.33 11.91 6.68
N GLY A 201 13.61 11.61 6.92
CA GLY A 201 14.29 10.43 6.42
C GLY A 201 13.42 9.19 6.56
N ALA A 202 13.36 8.40 5.49
CA ALA A 202 12.71 7.11 5.44
C ALA A 202 13.19 6.28 6.64
N LEU A 203 12.44 6.40 7.74
CA LEU A 203 12.58 5.59 8.93
C LEU A 203 12.17 4.19 8.45
N VAL A 204 13.14 3.34 8.16
CA VAL A 204 12.89 1.92 8.33
C VAL A 204 12.42 1.76 9.77
N SER A 205 11.16 1.33 9.91
CA SER A 205 10.54 0.97 11.16
C SER A 205 11.55 0.19 12.01
N GLY A 206 12.07 0.81 13.09
CA GLY A 206 13.00 0.16 14.01
C GLY A 206 14.33 0.87 14.32
N ILE A 207 14.81 1.80 13.49
CA ILE A 207 16.09 2.51 13.74
C ILE A 207 15.82 4.00 13.94
N ALA A 208 15.66 4.42 15.19
CA ALA A 208 15.42 5.81 15.57
C ALA A 208 16.65 6.42 16.27
N GLY A 209 16.88 7.71 16.06
CA GLY A 209 17.91 8.49 16.78
C GLY A 209 17.56 8.79 18.24
N SER A 210 16.30 8.57 18.65
CA SER A 210 15.83 8.67 20.03
C SER A 210 14.73 7.63 20.32
N VAL A 211 14.59 7.24 21.59
CA VAL A 211 13.51 6.34 22.07
C VAL A 211 12.80 7.00 23.26
N GLY A 212 11.49 7.20 23.11
CA GLY A 212 10.60 7.66 24.18
C GLY A 212 9.70 6.53 24.69
N ILE A 213 9.30 6.62 25.96
CA ILE A 213 8.37 5.67 26.58
C ILE A 213 7.01 5.75 25.83
N GLY A 214 6.61 4.65 25.19
CA GLY A 214 5.36 4.56 24.41
C GLY A 214 5.52 4.49 22.89
N LYS A 215 6.70 4.79 22.31
CA LYS A 215 6.95 4.76 20.86
C LYS A 215 7.43 3.40 20.31
N VAL A 216 7.66 2.41 21.17
CA VAL A 216 8.22 1.08 20.78
C VAL A 216 7.14 0.14 20.20
N GLY A 217 5.85 0.46 20.39
CA GLY A 217 4.73 -0.39 19.96
C GLY A 217 4.53 -0.49 18.44
N ASP A 218 4.91 0.54 17.68
CA ASP A 218 4.58 0.63 16.25
C ASP A 218 5.48 -0.26 15.37
N ILE A 219 6.67 -0.65 15.86
CA ILE A 219 7.66 -1.43 15.10
C ILE A 219 7.22 -2.89 14.89
N GLN A 220 6.39 -3.44 15.79
CA GLN A 220 6.00 -4.85 15.76
C GLN A 220 4.95 -5.20 14.69
N GLN A 221 4.35 -4.20 14.02
CA GLN A 221 3.30 -4.41 13.01
C GLN A 221 3.84 -4.53 11.58
N ASP A 222 5.14 -4.29 11.37
CA ASP A 222 5.80 -4.33 10.07
C ASP A 222 6.58 -5.65 9.87
N ASN A 223 6.22 -6.40 8.83
CA ASN A 223 6.86 -7.67 8.45
C ASN A 223 7.96 -7.51 7.37
N THR A 224 8.42 -6.28 7.11
CA THR A 224 9.47 -6.00 6.14
C THR A 224 10.79 -6.67 6.57
N VAL A 225 11.36 -7.48 5.68
CA VAL A 225 12.64 -8.16 5.95
C VAL A 225 13.76 -7.11 5.95
N VAL A 226 14.37 -6.86 7.11
CA VAL A 226 15.48 -5.90 7.25
C VAL A 226 16.84 -6.54 6.91
N MET A 227 17.04 -7.80 7.30
CA MET A 227 18.29 -8.51 7.02
C MET A 227 18.11 -10.02 6.97
N ARG A 228 19.04 -10.70 6.27
CA ARG A 228 19.19 -12.15 6.25
C ARG A 228 20.57 -12.52 6.76
N VAL A 229 20.64 -13.59 7.54
CA VAL A 229 21.86 -13.97 8.26
C VAL A 229 22.16 -15.45 8.04
N TRP A 230 23.43 -15.77 7.81
CA TRP A 230 23.94 -17.12 7.74
C TRP A 230 25.11 -17.31 8.70
N GLY A 231 25.13 -18.43 9.44
CA GLY A 231 26.20 -18.77 10.37
C GLY A 231 25.73 -19.66 11.53
N ASP A 232 26.56 -19.72 12.57
CA ASP A 232 26.28 -20.40 13.85
C ASP A 232 25.28 -19.57 14.67
N LEU A 233 24.01 -19.55 14.23
CA LEU A 233 22.93 -18.79 14.83
C LEU A 233 22.61 -19.32 16.23
N ARG A 234 22.60 -18.44 17.23
CA ARG A 234 22.15 -18.78 18.59
C ARG A 234 20.62 -18.75 18.63
N ASP A 235 20.02 -19.61 19.46
CA ASP A 235 18.56 -19.66 19.68
C ASP A 235 17.97 -18.31 20.12
N LYS A 236 18.77 -17.46 20.77
CA LYS A 236 18.43 -16.08 21.14
C LYS A 236 19.53 -15.13 20.68
N ALA A 237 19.48 -14.75 19.40
CA ALA A 237 20.41 -13.77 18.83
C ALA A 237 19.93 -12.35 19.11
N TYR A 238 20.68 -11.62 19.93
CA TYR A 238 20.49 -10.18 20.10
C TYR A 238 21.28 -9.43 19.02
N TRP A 239 20.60 -8.51 18.34
CA TRP A 239 21.16 -7.70 17.27
C TRP A 239 21.30 -6.27 17.75
N ARG A 240 22.53 -5.83 17.94
CA ARG A 240 22.85 -4.47 18.37
C ARG A 240 22.88 -3.55 17.16
N VAL A 241 22.08 -2.48 17.20
CA VAL A 241 21.97 -1.49 16.12
C VAL A 241 22.35 -0.10 16.62
N SER A 242 21.71 0.35 17.70
CA SER A 242 21.96 1.63 18.34
C SER A 242 22.06 1.46 19.86
N VAL A 243 22.83 2.33 20.51
CA VAL A 243 22.99 2.44 21.95
C VAL A 243 22.67 3.87 22.33
N PHE A 244 21.65 4.06 23.17
CA PHE A 244 21.29 5.36 23.70
C PHE A 244 21.94 5.56 25.06
N ASP A 245 22.63 6.68 25.23
CA ASP A 245 23.54 6.92 26.35
C ASP A 245 23.16 8.15 27.18
N THR A 246 22.30 9.03 26.67
CA THR A 246 21.86 10.25 27.38
C THR A 246 20.35 10.27 27.51
N LEU A 247 19.85 10.47 28.72
CA LEU A 247 18.43 10.72 28.99
C LEU A 247 18.19 12.23 28.98
N VAL A 248 17.37 12.71 28.06
CA VAL A 248 16.92 14.12 27.99
C VAL A 248 15.42 14.16 28.23
N GLY A 249 15.01 14.63 29.41
CA GLY A 249 13.60 14.61 29.82
C GLY A 249 13.09 13.17 29.95
N THR A 250 12.20 12.76 29.05
CA THR A 250 11.62 11.40 28.97
C THR A 250 12.11 10.59 27.77
N GLU A 251 13.08 11.10 27.00
CA GLU A 251 13.61 10.44 25.82
C GLU A 251 15.09 10.08 25.99
N TRP A 252 15.44 8.85 25.63
CA TRP A 252 16.82 8.40 25.50
C TRP A 252 17.35 8.78 24.12
N ILE A 253 18.45 9.49 24.06
CA ILE A 253 19.11 9.94 22.83
C ILE A 253 20.53 9.39 22.75
N ARG A 254 21.02 9.29 21.51
CA ARG A 254 22.40 8.88 21.21
C ARG A 254 23.27 10.13 21.05
N THR A 255 24.23 10.34 21.94
CA THR A 255 25.19 11.46 21.88
C THR A 255 26.62 10.99 21.64
N THR A 256 26.98 9.77 22.04
CA THR A 256 28.34 9.27 21.88
C THR A 256 28.75 9.03 20.41
N THR A 257 29.86 9.66 20.03
CA THR A 257 30.57 9.46 18.75
C THR A 257 32.02 8.99 18.93
N VAL A 258 32.37 8.61 20.17
CA VAL A 258 33.71 8.16 20.55
C VAL A 258 34.03 6.84 19.87
N ARG A 259 35.20 6.75 19.24
CA ARG A 259 35.68 5.52 18.58
C ARG A 259 36.15 4.51 19.63
N GLU A 260 35.82 3.24 19.39
CA GLU A 260 36.20 2.12 20.26
C GLU A 260 37.08 1.13 19.48
N LYS A 261 38.14 0.61 20.10
CA LYS A 261 39.01 -0.42 19.48
C LYS A 261 38.35 -1.78 19.57
N GLU A 262 38.63 -2.69 18.64
CA GLU A 262 38.09 -4.06 18.67
C GLU A 262 38.55 -4.81 19.92
N PRO A 263 37.68 -5.61 20.58
CA PRO A 263 38.06 -6.39 21.75
C PRO A 263 39.05 -7.51 21.39
N GLU A 264 40.03 -7.75 22.27
CA GLU A 264 41.05 -8.80 22.11
C GLU A 264 40.63 -10.11 22.80
N GLY A 265 41.00 -11.26 22.23
CA GLY A 265 40.96 -12.56 22.93
C GLY A 265 39.61 -13.30 23.01
N ALA A 266 38.57 -12.87 22.29
CA ALA A 266 37.27 -13.54 22.33
C ALA A 266 37.19 -14.83 21.48
N VAL A 267 36.39 -15.82 21.91
CA VAL A 267 35.97 -16.93 21.05
C VAL A 267 34.93 -16.40 20.07
N LEU A 268 35.25 -16.44 18.77
CA LEU A 268 34.48 -15.75 17.74
C LEU A 268 33.61 -16.73 16.93
N SER A 269 32.33 -16.41 16.79
CA SER A 269 31.44 -17.00 15.79
C SER A 269 31.37 -16.10 14.57
N ARG A 270 31.40 -16.72 13.38
CA ARG A 270 31.36 -16.02 12.09
C ARG A 270 29.94 -15.98 11.55
N TYR A 271 29.52 -14.78 11.15
CA TYR A 271 28.23 -14.55 10.52
C TYR A 271 28.41 -13.81 9.21
N THR A 272 27.60 -14.17 8.22
CA THR A 272 27.40 -13.39 7.00
C THR A 272 26.04 -12.73 7.11
N VAL A 273 25.99 -11.41 6.97
CA VAL A 273 24.77 -10.63 7.00
C VAL A 273 24.54 -9.98 5.64
N MET A 274 23.33 -10.10 5.12
CA MET A 274 22.83 -9.36 3.97
C MET A 274 21.77 -8.39 4.47
N LEU A 275 22.06 -7.11 4.37
CA LEU A 275 21.22 -6.03 4.89
C LEU A 275 20.52 -5.34 3.71
N GLU A 276 19.21 -5.19 3.82
CA GLU A 276 18.41 -4.43 2.85
C GLU A 276 18.66 -2.91 3.02
N PRO A 277 18.29 -2.06 2.04
CA PRO A 277 18.47 -0.62 2.14
C PRO A 277 17.71 -0.04 3.35
N ILE A 278 18.45 0.47 4.34
CA ILE A 278 17.87 1.07 5.55
C ILE A 278 17.92 2.60 5.57
N TYR A 279 18.60 3.22 4.60
CA TYR A 279 18.78 4.68 4.48
C TYR A 279 19.41 5.37 5.71
N ASP A 280 19.88 4.59 6.69
CA ASP A 280 20.69 5.00 7.81
C ASP A 280 22.16 4.54 7.62
N THR A 281 23.01 4.93 8.56
CA THR A 281 24.43 4.67 8.63
C THR A 281 24.79 3.55 9.61
N LEU A 282 23.83 3.07 10.41
CA LEU A 282 24.08 2.05 11.42
C LEU A 282 24.07 0.64 10.84
N LEU A 283 25.05 -0.19 11.22
CA LEU A 283 25.11 -1.59 10.84
C LEU A 283 24.66 -2.47 12.02
N PRO A 284 23.57 -3.26 11.85
CA PRO A 284 23.20 -4.27 12.83
C PRO A 284 24.29 -5.32 13.02
N MET A 285 24.69 -5.59 14.26
CA MET A 285 25.73 -6.59 14.56
C MET A 285 25.23 -7.59 15.62
N PRO A 286 25.60 -8.87 15.53
CA PRO A 286 25.23 -9.85 16.54
C PRO A 286 26.01 -9.60 17.83
N ASP A 287 25.30 -9.57 18.96
CA ASP A 287 25.89 -9.30 20.26
C ASP A 287 26.69 -10.51 20.77
N TYR A 288 27.97 -10.40 21.14
CA TYR A 288 28.78 -9.18 21.30
C TYR A 288 29.64 -8.88 20.06
N PRO A 289 29.52 -7.69 19.45
CA PRO A 289 30.18 -7.40 18.18
C PRO A 289 31.69 -7.22 18.37
N ALA A 290 32.46 -8.14 17.80
CA ALA A 290 33.91 -8.17 17.98
C ALA A 290 34.64 -7.50 16.80
N ARG A 291 34.38 -7.97 15.57
CA ARG A 291 35.16 -7.52 14.40
C ARG A 291 34.36 -7.57 13.11
N LEU A 292 34.58 -6.56 12.26
CA LEU A 292 34.05 -6.51 10.91
C LEU A 292 35.15 -6.94 9.92
N LEU A 293 34.95 -8.05 9.21
CA LEU A 293 35.96 -8.62 8.34
C LEU A 293 35.90 -8.07 6.91
N LYS A 294 34.68 -7.98 6.36
CA LYS A 294 34.47 -7.60 4.97
C LYS A 294 33.12 -6.92 4.82
N VAL A 295 33.07 -5.89 3.97
CA VAL A 295 31.83 -5.24 3.52
C VAL A 295 31.85 -5.14 2.01
N GLU A 296 30.80 -5.61 1.36
CA GLU A 296 30.58 -5.57 -0.08
C GLU A 296 29.36 -4.68 -0.37
N GLY A 297 29.44 -3.87 -1.43
CA GLY A 297 28.34 -3.00 -1.85
C GLY A 297 28.27 -1.64 -1.15
N LEU A 298 29.13 -1.36 -0.17
CA LEU A 298 29.19 -0.06 0.51
C LEU A 298 30.21 0.88 -0.14
N ARG A 299 29.80 2.11 -0.44
CA ARG A 299 30.69 3.20 -0.87
C ARG A 299 31.09 4.06 0.32
N GLY A 300 31.90 3.53 1.24
CA GLY A 300 32.31 4.25 2.44
C GLY A 300 33.17 3.40 3.37
N THR A 301 33.63 4.03 4.45
CA THR A 301 34.38 3.38 5.53
C THR A 301 33.44 3.09 6.69
N VAL A 302 33.65 1.97 7.38
CA VAL A 302 32.91 1.64 8.60
C VAL A 302 33.81 1.88 9.81
N ARG A 303 33.25 2.49 10.87
CA ARG A 303 33.91 2.74 12.14
C ARG A 303 33.15 2.07 13.28
N ARG A 304 33.88 1.57 14.28
CA ARG A 304 33.32 1.10 15.56
C ARG A 304 33.23 2.28 16.53
N LEU A 305 32.05 2.49 17.09
CA LEU A 305 31.75 3.49 18.12
C LEU A 305 31.57 2.79 19.47
N ARG A 306 31.67 3.59 20.54
CA ARG A 306 31.47 3.13 21.92
C ARG A 306 30.16 2.38 22.07
N GLY A 307 30.20 1.30 22.85
CA GLY A 307 29.07 0.39 23.04
C GLY A 307 29.00 -0.69 21.95
N GLY A 308 30.06 -0.85 21.15
CA GLY A 308 30.13 -1.84 20.08
C GLY A 308 29.23 -1.54 18.87
N MET A 309 28.83 -0.29 18.65
CA MET A 309 28.07 0.10 17.46
C MET A 309 28.97 0.20 16.24
N TYR A 310 28.46 -0.14 15.06
CA TYR A 310 29.19 0.04 13.80
C TYR A 310 28.43 1.04 12.91
N GLU A 311 29.15 2.04 12.41
CA GLU A 311 28.57 3.12 11.62
C GLU A 311 29.36 3.31 10.31
N SER A 312 28.65 3.38 9.19
CA SER A 312 29.21 3.73 7.88
C SER A 312 29.30 5.24 7.69
N SER A 313 30.30 5.69 6.94
CA SER A 313 30.45 7.11 6.58
C SER A 313 29.39 7.63 5.60
N ARG A 314 28.60 6.73 4.99
CA ARG A 314 27.49 7.08 4.08
C ARG A 314 26.25 6.23 4.39
N PRO A 315 25.05 6.76 4.13
CA PRO A 315 23.81 5.99 4.26
C PRO A 315 23.79 4.72 3.38
N ILE A 316 23.18 3.66 3.91
CA ILE A 316 23.04 2.36 3.26
C ILE A 316 21.78 2.37 2.40
N ASN A 317 21.93 2.83 1.16
CA ASN A 317 20.85 3.00 0.18
C ASN A 317 20.74 1.86 -0.84
N LYS A 318 21.57 0.82 -0.69
CA LYS A 318 21.58 -0.39 -1.53
C LYS A 318 21.79 -1.60 -0.64
N PRO A 319 21.36 -2.80 -1.08
CA PRO A 319 21.67 -4.01 -0.34
C PRO A 319 23.18 -4.17 -0.18
N ILE A 320 23.62 -4.40 1.05
CA ILE A 320 25.03 -4.65 1.36
C ILE A 320 25.20 -6.03 1.97
N ARG A 321 26.35 -6.63 1.73
CA ARG A 321 26.74 -7.90 2.36
C ARG A 321 27.96 -7.65 3.21
N TYR A 322 27.94 -8.09 4.46
CA TYR A 322 29.10 -7.98 5.32
C TYR A 322 29.31 -9.23 6.17
N VAL A 323 30.58 -9.47 6.50
CA VAL A 323 31.02 -10.63 7.28
C VAL A 323 31.53 -10.13 8.62
N VAL A 324 30.98 -10.68 9.69
CA VAL A 324 31.20 -10.22 11.06
C VAL A 324 31.63 -11.38 11.94
N LEU A 325 32.40 -11.03 12.96
CA LEU A 325 32.77 -11.90 14.06
C LEU A 325 32.11 -11.36 15.32
N SER A 326 31.44 -12.24 16.05
CA SER A 326 30.82 -11.93 17.34
C SER A 326 31.33 -12.87 18.42
N ALA A 327 31.59 -12.32 19.61
CA ALA A 327 32.12 -13.04 20.74
C ALA A 327 31.06 -13.92 21.41
N LYS A 328 31.44 -15.16 21.78
CA LYS A 328 30.55 -16.11 22.51
C LYS A 328 30.25 -15.68 23.94
N ARG A 329 31.08 -14.84 24.54
CA ARG A 329 30.93 -14.30 25.89
C ARG A 329 31.02 -12.79 25.85
N GLU A 330 30.43 -12.16 26.86
CA GLU A 330 30.58 -10.73 27.12
C GLU A 330 32.08 -10.38 27.19
N PRO A 331 32.55 -9.38 26.43
CA PRO A 331 33.87 -8.83 26.64
C PRO A 331 33.96 -8.31 28.08
N ILE A 332 35.09 -8.56 28.74
CA ILE A 332 35.38 -7.95 30.05
C ILE A 332 35.74 -6.49 29.77
N ASP A 333 34.74 -5.65 29.57
CA ASP A 333 34.94 -4.21 29.44
C ASP A 333 35.00 -3.60 30.85
N PRO A 334 36.06 -2.86 31.21
CA PRO A 334 36.06 -2.09 32.44
C PRO A 334 34.91 -1.08 32.39
N PRO A 335 34.15 -0.90 33.48
CA PRO A 335 33.03 0.03 33.50
C PRO A 335 33.50 1.43 33.11
N ALA A 336 32.67 2.12 32.33
CA ALA A 336 32.90 3.50 31.93
C ALA A 336 33.13 4.40 33.15
N PRO A 337 34.06 5.37 33.08
CA PRO A 337 34.07 6.45 34.07
C PRO A 337 32.73 7.17 34.02
N VAL A 338 32.06 7.23 35.16
CA VAL A 338 30.84 8.03 35.34
C VAL A 338 31.28 9.48 35.33
N HIS A 339 30.98 10.20 34.27
CA HIS A 339 31.06 11.66 34.28
C HIS A 339 29.80 12.16 34.98
N LEU A 340 29.95 12.50 36.26
CA LEU A 340 28.95 13.20 37.07
C LEU A 340 28.84 14.67 36.63
#